data_AF-A0A3M1VUN7-F1
#
_entry.id   AF-A0A3M1VUN7-F1
#
_cell.length_a   1.000
_cell.length_b   1.000
_cell.length_c   1.000
_cell.angle_alpha   90.00
_cell.angle_beta   90.00
_cell.angle_gamma   90.00
#
_symmetry.space_group_name_H-M   'P 1'
#
loop_
_entity.id
_entity.type
_entity.pdbx_description
1 polymer ?
#
loop_
_entity_poly.entity_id
_entity_poly.type
_entity_poly.pdbx_seq_one_letter_code
_entity_poly.pdbx_strand_id
1 'polypeptide(L)'
;MTISLSRDGSFEVEIVQRIAPGGDAPRAVARRLENLRSAAARGEDDWSRRLERAEPVRWTTAIDRAGGEIREVRHKASFERLEDLGPLFDGSDVRVEVEREAGEIELVFLADRSRRATFSQREALDEALDEWIAALSDYLRGLAELYRYLERRPGRSRAVLGAILADALEDSERERLPEPDEREREILDRIGQTMTALAGIFTVPEGEPYTLEEILALAHDPFPAPLEIVAPFGIEEASGFAERDGRFVVPGLSLFRAWKGLAPEFASPDPFSLLVPYVILGASEPLSLDAVLAEPRHAVAASESELRRRLLDALTPASAYRLRWKVEGDAPAR
;
A
#
# COMPACT_ATOMS: atom_id res chain seq x y z
N MET A 1 -6.56 -0.90 10.71
CA MET A 1 -6.72 -0.98 12.17
C MET A 1 -6.14 0.28 12.74
N THR A 2 -6.93 1.00 13.52
CA THR A 2 -6.53 2.23 14.20
C THR A 2 -6.51 1.98 15.69
N ILE A 3 -5.37 2.23 16.34
CA ILE A 3 -5.21 2.16 17.78
C ILE A 3 -5.17 3.59 18.32
N SER A 4 -6.16 3.97 19.11
CA SER A 4 -6.21 5.27 19.78
C SER A 4 -5.73 5.10 21.21
N LEU A 5 -4.54 5.62 21.51
CA LEU A 5 -3.92 5.53 22.82
C LEU A 5 -4.47 6.62 23.76
N SER A 6 -4.64 6.27 25.03
CA SER A 6 -4.89 7.24 26.10
C SER A 6 -3.63 7.42 26.96
N ARG A 7 -3.49 8.59 27.61
CA ARG A 7 -2.32 8.88 28.46
C ARG A 7 -2.20 7.94 29.68
N ASP A 8 -3.32 7.42 30.17
CA ASP A 8 -3.38 6.49 31.31
C ASP A 8 -2.97 5.05 30.96
N GLY A 9 -2.70 4.78 29.68
CA GLY A 9 -2.37 3.44 29.20
C GLY A 9 -3.59 2.56 28.93
N SER A 10 -4.80 3.13 28.89
CA SER A 10 -5.93 2.53 28.19
C SER A 10 -5.83 2.79 26.69
N PHE A 11 -6.57 2.03 25.87
CA PHE A 11 -6.65 2.28 24.44
C PHE A 11 -7.96 1.79 23.83
N GLU A 12 -8.30 2.36 22.68
CA GLU A 12 -9.37 1.88 21.82
C GLU A 12 -8.81 1.36 20.50
N VAL A 13 -9.45 0.33 19.95
CA VAL A 13 -9.15 -0.20 18.63
C VAL A 13 -10.37 -0.13 17.74
N GLU A 14 -10.20 0.48 16.57
CA GLU A 14 -11.15 0.43 15.49
C GLU A 14 -10.58 -0.37 14.31
N ILE A 15 -11.29 -1.44 13.93
CA ILE A 15 -10.96 -2.26 12.77
C ILE A 15 -12.09 -2.11 11.77
N VAL A 16 -11.75 -1.69 10.56
CA VAL A 16 -12.69 -1.58 9.44
C VAL A 16 -12.24 -2.54 8.34
N GLN A 17 -13.06 -3.55 8.06
CA GLN A 17 -12.89 -4.44 6.93
C GLN A 17 -13.89 -4.07 5.85
N ARG A 18 -13.40 -3.68 4.68
CA ARG A 18 -14.24 -3.41 3.50
C ARG A 18 -14.19 -4.60 2.56
N ILE A 19 -15.35 -5.04 2.13
CA ILE A 19 -15.52 -6.19 1.24
C ILE A 19 -16.07 -5.67 -0.09
N ALA A 20 -15.27 -5.86 -1.16
CA ALA A 20 -15.63 -5.43 -2.51
C ALA A 20 -16.96 -6.07 -2.98
N PRO A 21 -17.69 -5.44 -3.93
CA PRO A 21 -18.83 -6.09 -4.60
C PRO A 21 -18.47 -7.44 -5.21
N GLY A 22 -19.39 -8.40 -5.19
CA GLY A 22 -19.20 -9.68 -5.87
C GLY A 22 -19.65 -9.72 -7.33
N GLY A 23 -20.49 -8.78 -7.76
CA GLY A 23 -21.31 -8.89 -8.99
C GLY A 23 -20.57 -9.26 -10.27
N ASP A 24 -19.46 -8.59 -10.57
CA ASP A 24 -18.69 -8.80 -11.80
C ASP A 24 -17.30 -9.44 -11.54
N ALA A 25 -17.06 -9.92 -10.32
CA ALA A 25 -15.75 -10.45 -9.95
C ALA A 25 -15.51 -11.85 -10.56
N PRO A 26 -14.26 -12.19 -10.93
CA PRO A 26 -13.90 -13.55 -11.33
C PRO A 26 -14.36 -14.59 -10.29
N ARG A 27 -14.72 -15.80 -10.73
CA ARG A 27 -15.33 -16.82 -9.85
C ARG A 27 -14.51 -17.11 -8.58
N ALA A 28 -13.19 -17.16 -8.69
CA ALA A 28 -12.29 -17.39 -7.56
C ALA A 28 -12.36 -16.24 -6.53
N VAL A 29 -12.36 -14.99 -7.00
CA VAL A 29 -12.54 -13.78 -6.19
C VAL A 29 -13.93 -13.77 -5.56
N ALA A 30 -14.99 -13.99 -6.34
CA ALA A 30 -16.37 -14.00 -5.85
C ALA A 30 -16.56 -15.02 -4.71
N ARG A 31 -16.00 -16.23 -4.86
CA ARG A 31 -16.02 -17.26 -3.81
C ARG A 31 -15.25 -16.83 -2.56
N ARG A 32 -14.07 -16.23 -2.71
CA ARG A 32 -13.28 -15.69 -1.58
C ARG A 32 -14.06 -14.62 -0.82
N LEU A 33 -14.63 -13.65 -1.55
CA LEU A 33 -15.43 -12.57 -0.96
C LEU A 33 -16.67 -13.11 -0.25
N GLU A 34 -17.35 -14.10 -0.82
CA GLU A 34 -18.52 -14.71 -0.18
C GLU A 34 -18.18 -15.45 1.12
N ASN A 35 -17.04 -16.15 1.15
CA ASN A 35 -16.55 -16.77 2.38
C ASN A 35 -16.29 -15.72 3.48
N LEU A 36 -15.71 -14.57 3.12
CA LEU A 36 -15.49 -13.46 4.05
C LEU A 36 -16.82 -12.89 4.58
N ARG A 37 -17.80 -12.67 3.71
CA ARG A 37 -19.13 -12.19 4.14
C ARG A 37 -19.83 -13.19 5.05
N SER A 38 -19.79 -14.47 4.69
CA SER A 38 -20.38 -15.55 5.48
C SER A 38 -19.73 -15.65 6.87
N ALA A 39 -18.40 -15.54 6.97
CA ALA A 39 -17.70 -15.52 8.25
C ALA A 39 -18.10 -14.30 9.10
N ALA A 40 -18.08 -13.10 8.51
CA ALA A 40 -18.50 -11.88 9.20
C ALA A 40 -19.97 -11.92 9.67
N ALA A 41 -20.88 -12.47 8.85
CA ALA A 41 -22.29 -12.60 9.20
C ALA A 41 -22.52 -13.51 10.42
N ARG A 42 -21.63 -14.50 10.64
CA ARG A 42 -21.69 -15.42 11.78
C ARG A 42 -20.85 -14.95 12.97
N GLY A 43 -20.10 -13.85 12.85
CA GLY A 43 -19.13 -13.42 13.88
C GLY A 43 -17.92 -14.34 13.96
N GLU A 44 -17.61 -15.08 12.90
CA GLU A 44 -16.51 -16.05 12.82
C GLU A 44 -15.32 -15.51 12.01
N ASP A 45 -15.33 -14.23 11.66
CA ASP A 45 -14.21 -13.59 10.98
C ASP A 45 -12.96 -13.51 11.86
N ASP A 46 -11.80 -13.30 11.23
CA ASP A 46 -10.50 -13.30 11.91
C ASP A 46 -10.41 -12.27 13.04
N TRP A 47 -11.07 -11.11 12.89
CA TRP A 47 -11.04 -10.05 13.89
C TRP A 47 -11.95 -10.34 15.07
N SER A 48 -13.14 -10.90 14.84
CA SER A 48 -14.00 -11.40 15.91
C SER A 48 -13.25 -12.40 16.81
N ARG A 49 -12.50 -13.35 16.22
CA ARG A 49 -11.69 -14.33 16.98
C ARG A 49 -10.48 -13.74 17.70
N ARG A 50 -9.86 -12.69 17.14
CA ARG A 50 -8.75 -11.96 17.80
C ARG A 50 -9.28 -11.16 18.99
N LEU A 51 -10.41 -10.47 18.82
CA LEU A 51 -11.04 -9.67 19.87
C LEU A 51 -11.58 -10.53 21.00
N GLU A 52 -12.21 -11.67 20.70
CA GLU A 52 -12.65 -12.62 21.71
C GLU A 52 -11.49 -13.09 22.61
N ARG A 53 -10.34 -13.40 22.02
CA ARG A 53 -9.13 -13.81 22.76
C ARG A 53 -8.46 -12.66 23.53
N ALA A 54 -8.59 -11.43 23.06
CA ALA A 54 -8.02 -10.26 23.70
C ALA A 54 -8.85 -9.77 24.89
N GLU A 55 -10.06 -10.30 25.09
CA GLU A 55 -10.94 -10.01 26.23
C GLU A 55 -11.11 -8.50 26.53
N PRO A 56 -11.53 -7.67 25.54
CA PRO A 56 -11.74 -6.25 25.77
C PRO A 56 -12.82 -5.99 26.81
N VAL A 57 -12.69 -4.88 27.54
CA VAL A 57 -13.70 -4.42 28.51
C VAL A 57 -15.04 -4.14 27.83
N ARG A 58 -14.99 -3.63 26.59
CA ARG A 58 -16.15 -3.39 25.76
C ARG A 58 -15.83 -3.69 24.32
N TRP A 59 -16.73 -4.39 23.63
CA TRP A 59 -16.63 -4.64 22.20
C TRP A 59 -17.99 -4.51 21.52
N THR A 60 -18.00 -3.88 20.35
CA THR A 60 -19.15 -3.81 19.44
C THR A 60 -18.74 -4.15 18.02
N THR A 61 -19.65 -4.77 17.28
CA THR A 61 -19.51 -5.04 15.83
C THR A 61 -20.69 -4.39 15.11
N ALA A 62 -20.40 -3.59 14.10
CA ALA A 62 -21.37 -3.01 13.19
C ALA A 62 -21.15 -3.58 11.78
N ILE A 63 -22.24 -3.99 11.12
CA ILE A 63 -22.21 -4.55 9.77
C ILE A 63 -23.04 -3.65 8.87
N ASP A 64 -22.39 -3.09 7.85
CA ASP A 64 -23.06 -2.32 6.81
C ASP A 64 -23.33 -3.17 5.57
N ARG A 65 -24.52 -3.00 5.00
CA ARG A 65 -24.99 -3.76 3.83
C ARG A 65 -25.45 -2.82 2.74
N ALA A 66 -25.03 -3.10 1.51
CA ALA A 66 -25.54 -2.43 0.31
C ALA A 66 -25.99 -3.50 -0.70
N GLY A 67 -27.21 -3.34 -1.23
CA GLY A 67 -27.78 -4.30 -2.17
C GLY A 67 -27.99 -5.70 -1.59
N GLY A 68 -28.15 -5.82 -0.26
CA GLY A 68 -28.29 -7.12 0.43
C GLY A 68 -26.98 -7.82 0.78
N GLU A 69 -25.84 -7.32 0.30
CA GLU A 69 -24.51 -7.89 0.59
C GLU A 69 -23.80 -7.10 1.70
N ILE A 70 -23.02 -7.78 2.54
CA ILE A 70 -22.12 -7.12 3.49
C ILE A 70 -21.00 -6.41 2.72
N ARG A 71 -20.83 -5.10 2.98
CA ARG A 71 -19.81 -4.25 2.36
C ARG A 71 -18.77 -3.75 3.34
N GLU A 72 -19.17 -3.54 4.59
CA GLU A 72 -18.25 -3.11 5.63
C GLU A 72 -18.58 -3.83 6.94
N VAL A 73 -17.53 -4.26 7.63
CA VAL A 73 -17.59 -4.78 9.00
C VAL A 73 -16.69 -3.91 9.84
N ARG A 74 -17.24 -3.31 10.90
CA ARG A 74 -16.52 -2.43 11.81
C ARG A 74 -16.55 -3.02 13.20
N HIS A 75 -15.38 -3.33 13.75
CA HIS A 75 -15.22 -3.69 15.16
C HIS A 75 -14.67 -2.49 15.92
N LYS A 76 -15.26 -2.19 17.08
CA LYS A 76 -14.74 -1.23 18.05
C LYS A 76 -14.60 -1.89 19.39
N ALA A 77 -13.41 -1.82 19.97
CA ALA A 77 -13.12 -2.39 21.28
C ALA A 77 -12.30 -1.44 22.15
N SER A 78 -12.51 -1.51 23.46
CA SER A 78 -11.82 -0.68 24.45
C SER A 78 -11.12 -1.58 25.48
N PHE A 79 -9.90 -1.20 25.85
CA PHE A 79 -9.01 -1.94 26.74
C PHE A 79 -8.50 -1.01 27.84
N GLU A 80 -8.35 -1.53 29.05
CA GLU A 80 -7.85 -0.75 30.19
C GLU A 80 -6.33 -0.69 30.25
N ARG A 81 -5.64 -1.66 29.63
CA ARG A 81 -4.19 -1.80 29.77
C ARG A 81 -3.52 -2.10 28.44
N LEU A 82 -2.49 -1.34 28.09
CA LEU A 82 -1.70 -1.54 26.87
C LEU A 82 -1.10 -2.95 26.73
N GLU A 83 -0.85 -3.65 27.83
CA GLU A 83 -0.33 -5.02 27.77
C GLU A 83 -1.33 -6.00 27.12
N ASP A 84 -2.61 -5.65 27.08
CA ASP A 84 -3.68 -6.43 26.43
C ASP A 84 -3.68 -6.26 24.89
N LEU A 85 -2.77 -5.45 24.35
CA LEU A 85 -2.65 -5.24 22.91
C LEU A 85 -2.06 -6.45 22.18
N GLY A 86 -1.18 -7.21 22.85
CA GLY A 86 -0.50 -8.38 22.27
C GLY A 86 -1.44 -9.40 21.62
N PRO A 87 -2.49 -9.89 22.32
CA PRO A 87 -3.45 -10.86 21.79
C PRO A 87 -4.13 -10.46 20.47
N LEU A 88 -4.28 -9.17 20.17
CA LEU A 88 -4.83 -8.73 18.87
C LEU A 88 -3.94 -9.13 17.69
N PHE A 89 -2.65 -9.31 17.94
CA PHE A 89 -1.65 -9.71 16.97
C PHE A 89 -1.38 -11.22 16.98
N ASP A 90 -2.03 -12.00 17.85
CA ASP A 90 -1.84 -13.45 17.89
C ASP A 90 -2.10 -14.13 16.55
N GLY A 91 -1.18 -14.98 16.12
CA GLY A 91 -1.22 -15.63 14.82
C GLY A 91 -0.83 -14.72 13.65
N SER A 92 -0.25 -13.54 13.94
CA SER A 92 0.55 -12.76 13.00
C SER A 92 2.03 -12.86 13.36
N ASP A 93 2.91 -12.29 12.54
CA ASP A 93 4.36 -12.28 12.75
C ASP A 93 4.83 -10.99 13.46
N VAL A 94 3.92 -10.39 14.23
CA VAL A 94 4.16 -9.22 15.07
C VAL A 94 4.04 -9.60 16.53
N ARG A 95 5.07 -9.27 17.32
CA ARG A 95 5.01 -9.29 18.78
C ARG A 95 4.89 -7.86 19.29
N VAL A 96 4.04 -7.68 20.30
CA VAL A 96 3.89 -6.39 20.98
C VAL A 96 4.58 -6.47 22.33
N GLU A 97 5.42 -5.49 22.63
CA GLU A 97 6.09 -5.31 23.92
C GLU A 97 5.73 -3.93 24.47
N VAL A 98 5.43 -3.88 25.77
CA VAL A 98 5.10 -2.65 26.47
C VAL A 98 5.99 -2.58 27.70
N GLU A 99 6.82 -1.54 27.77
CA GLU A 99 7.69 -1.27 28.91
C GLU A 99 7.23 0.01 29.62
N ARG A 100 7.27 -0.01 30.95
CA ARG A 100 6.92 1.13 31.80
C ARG A 100 8.07 1.38 32.77
N GLU A 101 8.76 2.50 32.63
CA GLU A 101 9.89 2.86 33.48
C GLU A 101 9.87 4.35 33.80
N ALA A 102 10.02 4.72 35.07
CA ALA A 102 10.22 6.11 35.53
C ALA A 102 9.22 7.16 34.97
N GLY A 103 7.95 6.78 34.80
CA GLY A 103 6.92 7.68 34.26
C GLY A 103 6.92 7.78 32.73
N GLU A 104 7.66 6.92 32.04
CA GLU A 104 7.63 6.73 30.59
C GLU A 104 6.94 5.41 30.24
N ILE A 105 6.27 5.39 29.09
CA ILE A 105 5.77 4.17 28.44
C ILE A 105 6.46 4.05 27.09
N GLU A 106 7.01 2.87 26.83
CA GLU A 106 7.48 2.46 25.51
C GLU A 106 6.57 1.35 24.97
N LEU A 107 6.06 1.53 23.75
CA LEU A 107 5.31 0.55 22.99
C LEU A 107 6.14 0.14 21.77
N VAL A 108 6.43 -1.15 21.65
CA VAL A 108 7.22 -1.71 20.56
C VAL A 108 6.44 -2.80 19.84
N PHE A 109 6.36 -2.70 18.51
CA PHE A 109 5.94 -3.77 17.63
C PHE A 109 7.19 -4.37 16.99
N LEU A 110 7.55 -5.59 17.39
CA LEU A 110 8.63 -6.36 16.79
C LEU A 110 8.05 -7.18 15.63
N ALA A 111 8.56 -6.94 14.43
CA ALA A 111 8.09 -7.55 13.20
C ALA A 111 9.13 -8.59 12.70
N ASP A 112 8.70 -9.84 12.57
CA ASP A 112 9.46 -10.90 11.89
C ASP A 112 9.00 -11.03 10.43
N ARG A 113 9.62 -11.94 9.67
CA ARG A 113 9.17 -12.29 8.32
C ARG A 113 7.75 -12.86 8.39
N SER A 114 6.85 -12.31 7.58
CA SER A 114 5.47 -12.82 7.47
C SER A 114 5.46 -14.30 7.11
N ARG A 115 4.56 -15.06 7.73
CA ARG A 115 4.24 -16.49 7.51
C ARG A 115 2.80 -16.69 7.04
N ARG A 116 2.09 -15.60 6.74
CA ARG A 116 0.66 -15.61 6.37
C ARG A 116 0.41 -16.22 5.00
N ALA A 117 1.35 -16.06 4.05
CA ALA A 117 1.28 -16.73 2.75
C ALA A 117 1.64 -18.22 2.83
N THR A 118 0.84 -19.07 2.18
CA THR A 118 1.12 -20.49 1.97
C THR A 118 2.34 -20.69 1.06
N PHE A 119 2.88 -21.91 1.01
CA PHE A 119 3.96 -22.25 0.08
C PHE A 119 3.57 -21.96 -1.38
N SER A 120 2.38 -22.40 -1.81
CA SER A 120 1.88 -22.16 -3.17
C SER A 120 1.69 -20.67 -3.48
N GLN A 121 1.28 -19.86 -2.50
CA GLN A 121 1.18 -18.41 -2.68
C GLN A 121 2.56 -17.76 -2.84
N ARG A 122 3.60 -18.26 -2.17
CA ARG A 122 4.97 -17.76 -2.33
C ARG A 122 5.58 -18.13 -3.67
N GLU A 123 5.31 -19.34 -4.15
CA GLU A 123 5.74 -19.79 -5.47
C GLU A 123 5.07 -18.94 -6.57
N ALA A 124 3.75 -18.75 -6.48
CA ALA A 124 3.01 -17.89 -7.41
C ALA A 124 3.48 -16.42 -7.34
N LEU A 125 3.83 -15.92 -6.15
CA LEU A 125 4.43 -14.60 -5.99
C LEU A 125 5.78 -14.49 -6.70
N ASP A 126 6.66 -15.49 -6.54
CA ASP A 126 8.00 -15.44 -7.14
C ASP A 126 7.94 -15.42 -8.66
N GLU A 127 7.09 -16.27 -9.25
CA GLU A 127 6.84 -16.31 -10.70
C GLU A 127 6.27 -14.99 -11.21
N ALA A 128 5.18 -14.49 -10.61
CA ALA A 128 4.55 -13.24 -11.02
C ALA A 128 5.47 -12.02 -10.80
N LEU A 129 6.33 -12.07 -9.78
CA LEU A 129 7.31 -11.01 -9.53
C LEU A 129 8.41 -11.01 -10.59
N ASP A 130 8.91 -12.17 -11.03
CA ASP A 130 9.89 -12.25 -12.12
C ASP A 130 9.31 -11.71 -13.43
N GLU A 131 8.05 -12.04 -13.76
CA GLU A 131 7.34 -11.48 -14.93
C GLU A 131 7.20 -9.95 -14.83
N TRP A 132 6.78 -9.45 -13.67
CA TRP A 132 6.62 -8.01 -13.45
C TRP A 132 7.95 -7.25 -13.53
N ILE A 133 9.04 -7.84 -13.02
CA ILE A 133 10.39 -7.27 -13.10
C ILE A 133 10.90 -7.24 -14.54
N ALA A 134 10.63 -8.29 -15.33
CA ALA A 134 10.94 -8.30 -16.75
C ALA A 134 10.20 -7.16 -17.49
N ALA A 135 8.90 -6.98 -17.21
CA ALA A 135 8.12 -5.87 -17.76
C ALA A 135 8.68 -4.50 -17.35
N LEU A 136 9.17 -4.36 -16.12
CA LEU A 136 9.80 -3.13 -15.61
C LEU A 136 11.14 -2.82 -16.29
N SER A 137 11.96 -3.85 -16.52
CA SER A 137 13.21 -3.74 -17.28
C SER A 137 12.95 -3.28 -18.72
N ASP A 138 11.94 -3.85 -19.37
CA ASP A 138 11.52 -3.46 -20.71
C ASP A 138 10.94 -2.05 -20.76
N TYR A 139 10.14 -1.67 -19.76
CA TYR A 139 9.64 -0.32 -19.58
C TYR A 139 10.77 0.71 -19.52
N LEU A 140 11.76 0.50 -18.67
CA LEU A 140 12.91 1.41 -18.52
C LEU A 140 13.73 1.52 -19.80
N ARG A 141 13.89 0.42 -20.55
CA ARG A 141 14.56 0.43 -21.85
C ARG A 141 13.77 1.25 -22.88
N GLY A 142 12.45 1.09 -22.91
CA GLY A 142 11.55 1.86 -23.76
C GLY A 142 11.59 3.35 -23.41
N LEU A 143 11.57 3.69 -22.13
CA LEU A 143 11.63 5.07 -21.64
C LEU A 143 12.97 5.73 -21.97
N ALA A 144 14.09 5.00 -21.83
CA ALA A 144 15.41 5.48 -22.26
C ALA A 144 15.51 5.70 -23.77
N GLU A 145 14.81 4.91 -24.61
CA GLU A 145 14.69 5.19 -26.04
C GLU A 145 13.85 6.45 -26.29
N LEU A 146 12.71 6.59 -25.63
CA LEU A 146 11.85 7.77 -25.73
C LEU A 146 12.59 9.05 -25.35
N TYR A 147 13.30 9.08 -24.22
CA TYR A 147 13.98 10.30 -23.78
C TYR A 147 15.13 10.69 -24.70
N ARG A 148 15.91 9.72 -25.22
CA ARG A 148 16.88 10.01 -26.28
C ARG A 148 16.23 10.52 -27.57
N TYR A 149 15.04 10.05 -27.92
CA TYR A 149 14.28 10.59 -29.05
C TYR A 149 13.89 12.06 -28.80
N LEU A 150 13.37 12.37 -27.61
CA LEU A 150 12.93 13.71 -27.25
C LEU A 150 14.09 14.71 -27.02
N GLU A 151 15.27 14.25 -26.63
CA GLU A 151 16.50 15.07 -26.61
C GLU A 151 16.88 15.56 -28.01
N ARG A 152 16.73 14.69 -29.01
CA ARG A 152 16.99 15.05 -30.43
C ARG A 152 15.86 15.89 -31.04
N ARG A 153 14.67 15.85 -30.44
CA ARG A 153 13.46 16.52 -30.93
C ARG A 153 12.69 17.20 -29.77
N PRO A 154 13.27 18.21 -29.11
CA PRO A 154 12.68 18.80 -27.91
C PRO A 154 11.30 19.41 -28.14
N GLY A 155 11.02 19.92 -29.35
CA GLY A 155 9.70 20.44 -29.73
C GLY A 155 8.58 19.39 -29.77
N ARG A 156 8.91 18.09 -29.74
CA ARG A 156 7.93 16.99 -29.74
C ARG A 156 7.55 16.50 -28.34
N SER A 157 8.19 17.02 -27.30
CA SER A 157 7.97 16.59 -25.90
C SER A 157 6.51 16.67 -25.48
N ARG A 158 5.82 17.77 -25.82
CA ARG A 158 4.40 17.96 -25.49
C ARG A 158 3.50 16.93 -26.16
N ALA A 159 3.75 16.65 -27.45
CA ALA A 159 2.96 15.66 -28.20
C ALA A 159 3.10 14.27 -27.59
N VAL A 160 4.35 13.83 -27.35
CA VAL A 160 4.61 12.46 -26.92
C VAL A 160 4.32 12.25 -25.44
N LEU A 161 4.80 13.11 -24.54
CA LEU A 161 4.52 12.97 -23.10
C LEU A 161 3.06 13.27 -22.78
N GLY A 162 2.44 14.23 -23.49
CA GLY A 162 1.01 14.49 -23.37
C GLY A 162 0.17 13.29 -23.82
N ALA A 163 0.56 12.61 -24.90
CA ALA A 163 -0.14 11.39 -25.34
C ALA A 163 -0.01 10.24 -24.34
N ILE A 164 1.16 10.03 -23.71
CA ILE A 164 1.33 9.03 -22.65
C ILE A 164 0.44 9.37 -21.45
N LEU A 165 0.44 10.64 -21.02
CA LEU A 165 -0.24 11.09 -19.82
C LEU A 165 -1.71 11.49 -20.06
N ALA A 166 -2.26 11.22 -21.26
CA ALA A 166 -3.53 11.79 -21.70
C ALA A 166 -4.67 11.57 -20.70
N ASP A 167 -4.75 10.39 -20.08
CA ASP A 167 -5.79 10.03 -19.11
C ASP A 167 -5.70 10.81 -17.78
N ALA A 168 -4.55 11.43 -17.47
CA ALA A 168 -4.36 12.28 -16.30
C ALA A 168 -4.56 13.78 -16.57
N LEU A 169 -4.72 14.19 -17.84
CA LEU A 169 -4.87 15.60 -18.21
C LEU A 169 -6.34 16.03 -18.20
N GLU A 170 -6.55 17.35 -18.07
CA GLU A 170 -7.86 17.94 -18.37
C GLU A 170 -8.25 17.72 -19.84
N ASP A 171 -9.55 17.52 -20.11
CA ASP A 171 -10.07 17.32 -21.47
C ASP A 171 -9.63 18.44 -22.42
N SER A 172 -9.68 19.70 -21.96
CA SER A 172 -9.29 20.86 -22.77
C SER A 172 -7.80 20.89 -23.12
N GLU A 173 -6.94 20.31 -22.29
CA GLU A 173 -5.52 20.17 -22.56
C GLU A 173 -5.27 18.98 -23.50
N ARG A 174 -5.97 17.85 -23.28
CA ARG A 174 -5.92 16.65 -24.11
C ARG A 174 -6.31 16.94 -25.56
N GLU A 175 -7.38 17.69 -25.79
CA GLU A 175 -7.87 18.08 -27.13
C GLU A 175 -6.89 18.96 -27.90
N ARG A 176 -5.96 19.65 -27.21
CA ARG A 176 -4.96 20.55 -27.82
C ARG A 176 -3.62 19.86 -28.04
N LEU A 177 -3.49 18.57 -27.71
CA LEU A 177 -2.25 17.84 -27.92
C LEU A 177 -1.95 17.72 -29.42
N PRO A 178 -0.71 18.02 -29.87
CA PRO A 178 -0.33 17.74 -31.24
C PRO A 178 -0.38 16.24 -31.51
N GLU A 179 -0.87 15.85 -32.69
CA GLU A 179 -0.91 14.44 -33.08
C GLU A 179 0.50 13.82 -33.14
N PRO A 180 0.69 12.61 -32.59
CA PRO A 180 1.92 11.85 -32.76
C PRO A 180 2.14 11.41 -34.21
N ASP A 181 3.38 11.53 -34.71
CA ASP A 181 3.75 10.96 -36.00
C ASP A 181 3.83 9.42 -35.97
N GLU A 182 4.08 8.77 -37.11
CA GLU A 182 4.16 7.29 -37.18
C GLU A 182 5.21 6.72 -36.22
N ARG A 183 6.39 7.34 -36.16
CA ARG A 183 7.49 6.87 -35.31
C ARG A 183 7.16 7.07 -33.83
N GLU A 184 6.52 8.18 -33.50
CA GLU A 184 6.06 8.46 -32.15
C GLU A 184 4.99 7.47 -31.72
N ARG A 185 4.04 7.10 -32.61
CA ARG A 185 3.05 6.05 -32.34
C ARG A 185 3.71 4.71 -32.02
N GLU A 186 4.71 4.28 -32.79
CA GLU A 186 5.45 3.05 -32.47
C GLU A 186 6.11 3.08 -31.08
N ILE A 187 6.65 4.22 -30.65
CA ILE A 187 7.27 4.38 -29.33
C ILE A 187 6.20 4.37 -28.24
N LEU A 188 5.10 5.10 -28.45
CA LEU A 188 3.96 5.18 -27.54
C LEU A 188 3.34 3.80 -27.32
N ASP A 189 3.10 3.03 -28.39
CA ASP A 189 2.51 1.70 -28.33
C ASP A 189 3.38 0.74 -27.49
N ARG A 190 4.70 0.77 -27.69
CA ARG A 190 5.62 -0.07 -26.91
C ARG A 190 5.60 0.30 -25.43
N ILE A 191 5.65 1.59 -25.11
CA ILE A 191 5.60 2.07 -23.72
C ILE A 191 4.25 1.73 -23.09
N GLY A 192 3.15 1.98 -23.79
CA GLY A 192 1.79 1.66 -23.34
C GLY A 192 1.62 0.17 -23.03
N GLN A 193 2.18 -0.73 -23.85
CA GLN A 193 2.17 -2.17 -23.58
C GLN A 193 2.91 -2.52 -22.28
N THR A 194 4.12 -1.99 -22.08
CA THR A 194 4.88 -2.24 -20.85
C THR A 194 4.20 -1.64 -19.62
N MET A 195 3.61 -0.44 -19.71
CA MET A 195 2.85 0.17 -18.62
C MET A 195 1.58 -0.62 -18.30
N THR A 196 0.92 -1.18 -19.30
CA THR A 196 -0.24 -2.07 -19.11
C THR A 196 0.16 -3.33 -18.36
N ALA A 197 1.29 -3.95 -18.72
CA ALA A 197 1.83 -5.10 -17.99
C ALA A 197 2.17 -4.74 -16.54
N LEU A 198 2.79 -3.57 -16.31
CA LEU A 198 3.09 -3.08 -14.96
C LEU A 198 1.85 -2.80 -14.13
N ALA A 199 0.78 -2.29 -14.74
CA ALA A 199 -0.51 -2.07 -14.09
C ALA A 199 -1.22 -3.38 -13.70
N GLY A 200 -0.80 -4.52 -14.25
CA GLY A 200 -1.34 -5.85 -13.94
C GLY A 200 -1.33 -6.17 -12.44
N ILE A 201 -0.44 -5.58 -11.65
CA ILE A 201 -0.37 -5.76 -10.19
C ILE A 201 -1.65 -5.36 -9.44
N PHE A 202 -2.47 -4.49 -10.03
CA PHE A 202 -3.73 -4.03 -9.47
C PHE A 202 -4.94 -4.87 -9.90
N THR A 203 -4.71 -5.82 -10.82
CA THR A 203 -5.76 -6.68 -11.37
C THR A 203 -5.59 -8.10 -10.83
N VAL A 204 -6.71 -8.83 -10.73
CA VAL A 204 -6.67 -10.25 -10.36
C VAL A 204 -6.48 -11.06 -11.64
N PRO A 205 -5.42 -11.88 -11.77
CA PRO A 205 -5.25 -12.76 -12.92
C PRO A 205 -6.42 -13.73 -13.09
N GLU A 206 -6.65 -14.19 -14.32
CA GLU A 206 -7.74 -15.14 -14.58
C GLU A 206 -7.56 -16.43 -13.76
N GLY A 207 -8.62 -16.86 -13.08
CA GLY A 207 -8.60 -18.07 -12.23
C GLY A 207 -8.03 -17.86 -10.83
N GLU A 208 -7.33 -16.74 -10.58
CA GLU A 208 -6.73 -16.45 -9.28
C GLU A 208 -7.69 -15.75 -8.31
N PRO A 209 -7.53 -15.93 -6.98
CA PRO A 209 -8.34 -15.24 -5.99
C PRO A 209 -7.77 -13.90 -5.54
N TYR A 210 -6.52 -13.58 -5.87
CA TYR A 210 -5.77 -12.45 -5.31
C TYR A 210 -5.05 -11.66 -6.41
N THR A 211 -4.89 -10.35 -6.23
CA THR A 211 -3.93 -9.56 -7.00
C THR A 211 -2.49 -9.84 -6.55
N LEU A 212 -1.50 -9.44 -7.35
CA LEU A 212 -0.10 -9.54 -6.94
C LEU A 212 0.20 -8.75 -5.67
N GLU A 213 -0.36 -7.54 -5.53
CA GLU A 213 -0.24 -6.71 -4.31
C GLU A 213 -0.82 -7.42 -3.08
N GLU A 214 -1.96 -8.13 -3.21
CA GLU A 214 -2.54 -8.87 -2.10
C GLU A 214 -1.68 -10.07 -1.66
N ILE A 215 -1.12 -10.83 -2.63
CA ILE A 215 -0.24 -11.96 -2.32
C ILE A 215 1.07 -11.45 -1.70
N LEU A 216 1.62 -10.36 -2.23
CA LEU A 216 2.81 -9.73 -1.69
C LEU A 216 2.61 -9.27 -0.25
N ALA A 217 1.49 -8.64 0.07
CA ALA A 217 1.15 -8.29 1.45
C ALA A 217 1.08 -9.54 2.34
N LEU A 218 0.48 -10.64 1.88
CA LEU A 218 0.48 -11.89 2.65
C LEU A 218 1.90 -12.45 2.86
N ALA A 219 2.78 -12.32 1.88
CA ALA A 219 4.12 -12.91 1.93
C ALA A 219 5.15 -12.07 2.72
N HIS A 220 4.97 -10.75 2.75
CA HIS A 220 5.96 -9.80 3.29
C HIS A 220 5.45 -8.94 4.44
N ASP A 221 4.15 -8.59 4.50
CA ASP A 221 3.61 -7.73 5.56
C ASP A 221 3.26 -8.56 6.80
N PRO A 222 4.00 -8.40 7.92
CA PRO A 222 3.75 -9.16 9.13
C PRO A 222 2.48 -8.70 9.84
N PHE A 223 2.00 -7.49 9.58
CA PHE A 223 0.82 -6.94 10.25
C PHE A 223 -0.46 -7.55 9.68
N PRO A 224 -1.42 -7.97 10.54
CA PRO A 224 -2.67 -8.58 10.09
C PRO A 224 -3.57 -7.63 9.29
N ALA A 225 -3.39 -6.32 9.45
CA ALA A 225 -3.98 -5.26 8.65
C ALA A 225 -3.11 -3.98 8.71
N PRO A 226 -3.31 -3.02 7.79
CA PRO A 226 -2.66 -1.71 7.89
C PRO A 226 -2.85 -1.10 9.29
N LEU A 227 -1.74 -0.73 9.93
CA LEU A 227 -1.73 -0.23 11.30
C LEU A 227 -1.51 1.30 11.32
N GLU A 228 -2.38 1.97 12.05
CA GLU A 228 -2.29 3.37 12.41
C GLU A 228 -2.41 3.51 13.93
N ILE A 229 -1.57 4.35 14.53
CA ILE A 229 -1.63 4.69 15.95
C ILE A 229 -1.90 6.19 16.08
N VAL A 230 -2.92 6.52 16.86
CA VAL A 230 -3.30 7.88 17.21
C VAL A 230 -2.97 8.10 18.68
N ALA A 231 -2.12 9.08 18.95
CA ALA A 231 -1.80 9.50 20.30
C ALA A 231 -2.22 10.97 20.49
N PRO A 232 -3.23 11.29 21.32
CA PRO A 232 -3.68 12.66 21.56
C PRO A 232 -2.70 13.44 22.49
N PHE A 233 -1.45 13.01 22.55
CA PHE A 233 -0.40 13.52 23.42
C PHE A 233 0.95 13.49 22.70
N GLY A 234 1.93 14.20 23.26
CA GLY A 234 3.26 14.27 22.65
C GLY A 234 3.96 12.91 22.72
N ILE A 235 4.30 12.37 21.56
CA ILE A 235 5.25 11.27 21.43
C ILE A 235 6.66 11.87 21.44
N GLU A 236 7.51 11.38 22.34
CA GLU A 236 8.89 11.86 22.48
C GLU A 236 9.82 11.20 21.46
N GLU A 237 9.54 9.95 21.12
CA GLU A 237 10.32 9.18 20.15
C GLU A 237 9.40 8.28 19.32
N ALA A 238 9.54 8.34 18.00
CA ALA A 238 8.87 7.46 17.06
C ALA A 238 9.89 6.91 16.07
N SER A 239 9.96 5.58 15.95
CA SER A 239 10.85 4.89 15.01
C SER A 239 10.10 3.83 14.21
N GLY A 240 10.41 3.71 12.92
CA GLY A 240 9.76 2.79 11.99
C GLY A 240 8.42 3.29 11.42
N PHE A 241 7.82 4.33 12.01
CA PHE A 241 6.54 4.90 11.55
C PHE A 241 6.73 6.04 10.55
N ALA A 242 5.76 6.20 9.64
CA ALA A 242 5.55 7.45 8.93
C ALA A 242 4.55 8.33 9.71
N GLU A 243 4.93 9.56 10.00
CA GLU A 243 4.06 10.53 10.68
C GLU A 243 3.17 11.29 9.69
N ARG A 244 1.87 11.38 9.96
CA ARG A 244 0.88 12.13 9.16
C ARG A 244 -0.19 12.72 10.05
N ASP A 245 -0.27 14.05 10.14
CA ASP A 245 -1.34 14.76 10.87
C ASP A 245 -1.55 14.26 12.31
N GLY A 246 -0.46 14.01 13.05
CA GLY A 246 -0.52 13.48 14.43
C GLY A 246 -0.82 11.98 14.54
N ARG A 247 -0.68 11.24 13.44
CA ARG A 247 -0.85 9.78 13.36
C ARG A 247 0.46 9.12 13.00
N PHE A 248 0.71 7.96 13.61
CA PHE A 248 1.88 7.12 13.34
C PHE A 248 1.43 5.90 12.53
N VAL A 249 1.82 5.86 11.27
CA VAL A 249 1.38 4.84 10.31
C VAL A 249 2.52 3.89 10.02
N VAL A 250 2.28 2.59 10.17
CA VAL A 250 3.20 1.58 9.65
C VAL A 250 3.20 1.69 8.12
N PRO A 251 4.33 1.97 7.46
CA PRO A 251 4.37 2.07 6.01
C PRO A 251 3.97 0.73 5.38
N GLY A 252 2.80 0.69 4.73
CA GLY A 252 2.35 -0.52 4.05
C GLY A 252 3.27 -0.88 2.88
N LEU A 253 3.64 -2.16 2.80
CA LEU A 253 4.45 -2.72 1.72
C LEU A 253 3.60 -2.85 0.45
N SER A 254 4.09 -2.30 -0.66
CA SER A 254 3.44 -2.37 -1.96
C SER A 254 4.48 -2.29 -3.07
N LEU A 255 4.29 -3.08 -4.13
CA LEU A 255 5.16 -3.04 -5.32
C LEU A 255 5.15 -1.65 -5.95
N PHE A 256 3.96 -1.07 -6.11
CA PHE A 256 3.84 0.28 -6.65
C PHE A 256 4.55 1.32 -5.78
N ARG A 257 4.39 1.27 -4.45
CA ARG A 257 5.07 2.22 -3.56
C ARG A 257 6.58 2.05 -3.57
N ALA A 258 7.06 0.80 -3.56
CA ALA A 258 8.47 0.47 -3.67
C ALA A 258 9.05 1.00 -4.99
N TRP A 259 8.37 0.75 -6.12
CA TRP A 259 8.76 1.30 -7.41
C TRP A 259 8.75 2.82 -7.41
N LYS A 260 7.67 3.46 -6.97
CA LYS A 260 7.55 4.92 -6.94
C LYS A 260 8.68 5.59 -6.15
N GLY A 261 9.15 4.95 -5.06
CA GLY A 261 10.29 5.43 -4.29
C GLY A 261 11.64 5.26 -5.01
N LEU A 262 11.79 4.20 -5.79
CA LEU A 262 13.00 3.89 -6.57
C LEU A 262 13.04 4.61 -7.93
N ALA A 263 11.88 4.93 -8.49
CA ALA A 263 11.73 5.43 -9.85
C ALA A 263 12.63 6.63 -10.16
N PRO A 264 12.77 7.66 -9.29
CA PRO A 264 13.64 8.82 -9.58
C PRO A 264 15.10 8.46 -9.88
N GLU A 265 15.61 7.33 -9.38
CA GLU A 265 16.98 6.87 -9.66
C GLU A 265 17.11 6.31 -11.08
N PHE A 266 16.03 5.71 -11.61
CA PHE A 266 16.02 5.05 -12.91
C PHE A 266 15.41 5.92 -14.00
N ALA A 267 14.40 6.72 -13.70
CA ALA A 267 13.70 7.57 -14.63
C ALA A 267 13.08 8.80 -13.95
N SER A 268 13.23 9.96 -14.58
CA SER A 268 12.49 11.18 -14.23
C SER A 268 12.16 11.95 -15.51
N PRO A 269 10.94 12.45 -15.67
CA PRO A 269 9.73 12.01 -14.95
C PRO A 269 9.49 10.49 -15.14
N ASP A 270 8.68 9.85 -14.29
CA ASP A 270 8.26 8.45 -14.48
C ASP A 270 6.78 8.40 -14.88
N PRO A 271 6.44 8.27 -16.18
CA PRO A 271 5.05 8.25 -16.62
C PRO A 271 4.17 7.22 -15.93
N PHE A 272 4.72 6.05 -15.56
CA PHE A 272 3.93 5.04 -14.86
C PHE A 272 3.53 5.51 -13.45
N SER A 273 4.49 6.00 -12.65
CA SER A 273 4.19 6.58 -11.33
C SER A 273 3.28 7.81 -11.38
N LEU A 274 3.33 8.58 -12.47
CA LEU A 274 2.46 9.74 -12.68
C LEU A 274 1.01 9.35 -13.03
N LEU A 275 0.80 8.26 -13.79
CA LEU A 275 -0.53 7.85 -14.25
C LEU A 275 -1.34 7.05 -13.23
N VAL A 276 -0.70 6.20 -12.43
CA VAL A 276 -1.39 5.33 -11.47
C VAL A 276 -2.35 6.08 -10.54
N PRO A 277 -2.02 7.26 -9.98
CA PRO A 277 -2.96 8.04 -9.17
C PRO A 277 -4.28 8.34 -9.88
N TYR A 278 -4.27 8.58 -11.19
CA TYR A 278 -5.43 9.00 -11.97
C TYR A 278 -6.23 7.81 -12.47
N VAL A 279 -5.55 6.88 -13.13
CA VAL A 279 -6.18 5.75 -13.82
C VAL A 279 -6.63 4.66 -12.84
N ILE A 280 -5.85 4.44 -11.77
CA ILE A 280 -6.08 3.34 -10.83
C ILE A 280 -6.66 3.84 -9.50
N LEU A 281 -6.13 4.94 -8.97
CA LEU A 281 -6.53 5.45 -7.64
C LEU A 281 -7.63 6.51 -7.70
N GLY A 282 -8.01 6.98 -8.90
CA GLY A 282 -9.11 7.92 -9.09
C GLY A 282 -8.86 9.33 -8.54
N ALA A 283 -7.62 9.82 -8.63
CA ALA A 283 -7.28 11.20 -8.26
C ALA A 283 -8.13 12.20 -9.06
N SER A 284 -8.65 13.22 -8.38
CA SER A 284 -9.60 14.18 -8.94
C SER A 284 -8.96 15.44 -9.51
N GLU A 285 -7.79 15.82 -9.00
CA GLU A 285 -7.06 17.00 -9.47
C GLU A 285 -6.23 16.60 -10.69
N PRO A 286 -6.40 17.29 -11.85
CA PRO A 286 -5.72 16.94 -13.08
C PRO A 286 -4.21 17.20 -13.00
N LEU A 287 -3.44 16.43 -13.77
CA LEU A 287 -2.00 16.56 -13.86
C LEU A 287 -1.62 17.79 -14.71
N SER A 288 -0.70 18.61 -14.22
CA SER A 288 -0.13 19.70 -15.00
C SER A 288 0.94 19.17 -15.97
N LEU A 289 0.61 19.11 -17.26
CA LEU A 289 1.59 18.69 -18.28
C LEU A 289 2.79 19.64 -18.33
N ASP A 290 2.57 20.95 -18.17
CA ASP A 290 3.66 21.95 -18.19
C ASP A 290 4.65 21.75 -17.05
N ALA A 291 4.19 21.35 -15.86
CA ALA A 291 5.07 21.01 -14.74
C ALA A 291 5.94 19.79 -15.08
N VAL A 292 5.34 18.74 -15.63
CA VAL A 292 6.07 17.52 -16.06
C VAL A 292 7.08 17.82 -17.17
N LEU A 293 6.72 18.68 -18.13
CA LEU A 293 7.61 19.09 -19.22
C LEU A 293 8.80 19.94 -18.74
N ALA A 294 8.68 20.60 -17.59
CA ALA A 294 9.75 21.39 -16.99
C ALA A 294 10.77 20.53 -16.22
N GLU A 295 10.43 19.29 -15.88
CA GLU A 295 11.33 18.39 -15.17
C GLU A 295 12.51 17.93 -16.07
N PRO A 296 13.74 17.86 -15.52
CA PRO A 296 14.86 17.24 -16.20
C PRO A 296 14.53 15.80 -16.58
N ARG A 297 14.89 15.42 -17.81
CA ARG A 297 14.60 14.08 -18.32
C ARG A 297 15.82 13.19 -18.23
N HIS A 298 15.67 12.04 -17.61
CA HIS A 298 16.62 10.95 -17.69
C HIS A 298 15.90 9.62 -17.58
N ALA A 299 16.48 8.60 -18.23
CA ALA A 299 16.07 7.23 -18.04
C ALA A 299 17.28 6.32 -18.27
N VAL A 300 17.49 5.38 -17.36
CA VAL A 300 18.60 4.43 -17.37
C VAL A 300 18.01 3.03 -17.39
N ALA A 301 18.46 2.22 -18.34
CA ALA A 301 18.10 0.81 -18.37
C ALA A 301 18.73 0.10 -17.17
N ALA A 302 17.95 -0.73 -16.48
CA ALA A 302 18.39 -1.55 -15.37
C ALA A 302 18.28 -3.03 -15.73
N SER A 303 19.13 -3.86 -15.13
CA SER A 303 19.00 -5.31 -15.26
C SER A 303 17.89 -5.85 -14.35
N GLU A 304 17.26 -6.96 -14.75
CA GLU A 304 16.23 -7.62 -13.92
C GLU A 304 16.76 -8.00 -12.53
N SER A 305 18.00 -8.50 -12.44
CA SER A 305 18.62 -8.85 -11.15
C SER A 305 18.83 -7.64 -10.25
N GLU A 306 19.19 -6.48 -10.81
CA GLU A 306 19.31 -5.23 -10.06
C GLU A 306 17.95 -4.76 -9.56
N LEU A 307 16.95 -4.72 -10.45
CA LEU A 307 15.58 -4.33 -10.10
C LEU A 307 15.02 -5.25 -9.01
N ARG A 308 15.14 -6.58 -9.17
CA ARG A 308 14.70 -7.57 -8.17
C ARG A 308 15.29 -7.28 -6.80
N ARG A 309 16.61 -7.10 -6.73
CA ARG A 309 17.29 -6.81 -5.47
C ARG A 309 16.78 -5.51 -4.84
N ARG A 310 16.73 -4.41 -5.60
CA ARG A 310 16.30 -3.10 -5.09
C ARG A 310 14.84 -3.12 -4.62
N LEU A 311 13.96 -3.80 -5.34
CA LEU A 311 12.57 -3.98 -4.97
C LEU A 311 12.41 -4.81 -3.70
N LEU A 312 13.09 -5.96 -3.60
CA LEU A 312 13.02 -6.80 -2.40
C LEU A 312 13.61 -6.11 -1.17
N ASP A 313 14.68 -5.32 -1.34
CA ASP A 313 15.23 -4.47 -0.27
C ASP A 313 14.17 -3.46 0.19
N ALA A 314 13.46 -2.80 -0.74
CA ALA A 314 12.39 -1.84 -0.44
C ALA A 314 11.11 -2.48 0.14
N LEU A 315 10.91 -3.78 -0.08
CA LEU A 315 9.79 -4.57 0.45
C LEU A 315 10.12 -5.23 1.79
N THR A 316 11.27 -4.94 2.38
CA THR A 316 11.63 -5.45 3.70
C THR A 316 11.05 -4.53 4.78
N PRO A 317 10.15 -5.01 5.67
CA PRO A 317 9.62 -4.20 6.75
C PRO A 317 10.73 -3.83 7.75
N ALA A 318 10.53 -2.74 8.50
CA ALA A 318 11.38 -2.47 9.66
C ALA A 318 11.23 -3.61 10.68
N SER A 319 12.32 -3.99 11.34
CA SER A 319 12.31 -5.05 12.36
C SER A 319 11.59 -4.63 13.65
N ALA A 320 11.49 -3.32 13.91
CA ALA A 320 10.83 -2.76 15.08
C ALA A 320 10.15 -1.44 14.74
N TYR A 321 8.96 -1.24 15.31
CA TYR A 321 8.23 0.02 15.29
C TYR A 321 8.02 0.46 16.74
N ARG A 322 8.60 1.58 17.13
CA ARG A 322 8.66 2.04 18.53
C ARG A 322 7.97 3.38 18.68
N LEU A 323 7.16 3.52 19.72
CA LEU A 323 6.65 4.79 20.24
C LEU A 323 7.01 4.91 21.71
N ARG A 324 7.51 6.08 22.13
CA ARG A 324 7.81 6.37 23.54
C ARG A 324 7.22 7.71 23.95
N TRP A 325 6.62 7.76 25.14
CA TRP A 325 6.01 8.98 25.67
C TRP A 325 6.00 9.00 27.20
N LYS A 326 5.76 10.19 27.77
CA LYS A 326 5.61 10.39 29.22
C LYS A 326 4.17 10.25 29.68
N VAL A 327 3.99 9.62 30.84
CA VAL A 327 2.74 9.59 31.60
C VAL A 327 2.67 10.84 32.46
N GLU A 328 1.59 11.60 32.36
CA GLU A 328 1.35 12.73 33.26
C GLU A 328 0.87 12.20 34.62
N GLY A 329 1.74 12.20 35.62
CA GLY A 329 1.36 11.79 36.98
C GLY A 329 2.42 11.04 37.78
N ASP A 330 3.63 11.58 37.88
CA ASP A 330 4.40 11.47 39.12
C ASP A 330 5.25 12.74 39.28
N ALA A 331 4.57 13.88 39.40
CA ALA A 331 5.21 15.01 40.05
C ALA A 331 5.41 14.57 41.51
N PRO A 332 6.66 14.46 42.02
CA PRO A 332 6.84 14.16 43.44
C PRO A 332 6.07 15.22 44.21
N ALA A 333 5.16 14.78 45.10
CA ALA A 333 4.47 15.66 46.02
C ALA A 333 5.53 16.55 46.70
N ARG A 334 5.54 17.84 46.35
CA ARG A 334 6.46 18.82 46.93
C ARG A 334 6.06 19.17 48.35
#